data_AF-A0A1Q7KED1-F1
#
_entry.id   AF-A0A1Q7KED1-F1
#
_cell.length_a   1.000
_cell.length_b   1.000
_cell.length_c   1.000
_cell.angle_alpha   90.00
_cell.angle_beta   90.00
_cell.angle_gamma   90.00
#
_symmetry.space_group_name_H-M   'P 1'
#
loop_
_entity.id
_entity.type
_entity.pdbx_description
1 polymer ?
#
loop_
_entity_poly.entity_id
_entity_poly.type
_entity_poly.pdbx_seq_one_letter_code
_entity_poly.pdbx_strand_id
1 'polypeptide(L)'
;MNPPLKLLMPLRVPELAPSLGRVIVPRRLFDPWVPLDDIREELATRVLELGGDGRATAAREAEGNQDRGRILEVTGRRAWAAAWEHAVRRAGARVADALDAEITRTARQVRLARRRLRRHLLTSAEKRAIAARLGAGGATFVAALDALEAAGGRVADASVLEKDAHVEWQEALRTVARRLEAAWLALEAEVDEERARWTPEIDALAAWRPSLWPIFVIWTPFAMLLIWLGLILGGYLPAPAWLAAQLGF
;
A
#
# COMPACT_ATOMS: atom_id res chain seq x y z
N MET A 1 -45.24 27.09 28.68
CA MET A 1 -43.88 27.65 28.68
C MET A 1 -43.25 27.27 27.36
N ASN A 2 -43.00 28.24 26.47
CA ASN A 2 -42.24 27.97 25.25
C ASN A 2 -40.78 27.66 25.66
N PRO A 3 -40.14 26.64 25.07
CA PRO A 3 -38.71 26.44 25.27
C PRO A 3 -37.98 27.72 24.83
N PRO A 4 -36.92 28.14 25.55
CA PRO A 4 -36.14 29.30 25.13
C PRO A 4 -35.62 29.05 23.71
N LEU A 5 -35.92 29.98 22.80
CA LEU A 5 -35.41 29.97 21.43
C LEU A 5 -33.88 30.04 21.49
N LYS A 6 -33.22 28.89 21.38
CA LYS A 6 -31.76 28.79 21.32
C LYS A 6 -31.35 29.29 19.93
N LEU A 7 -30.95 30.56 19.85
CA LEU A 7 -30.35 31.11 18.64
C LEU A 7 -29.01 30.40 18.43
N LEU A 8 -28.96 29.54 17.42
CA LEU A 8 -27.74 28.85 17.01
C LEU A 8 -26.94 29.77 16.10
N MET A 9 -25.63 29.80 16.31
CA MET A 9 -24.71 30.50 15.41
C MET A 9 -24.41 29.60 14.20
N PRO A 10 -24.37 30.11 12.96
CA PRO A 10 -24.02 29.32 11.78
C PRO A 10 -22.64 28.67 11.94
N LEU A 11 -22.50 27.41 11.53
CA LEU A 11 -21.20 26.76 11.51
C LEU A 11 -20.33 27.38 10.41
N ARG A 12 -19.02 27.48 10.65
CA ARG A 12 -18.04 27.89 9.64
C ARG A 12 -17.00 26.80 9.49
N VAL A 13 -17.04 26.09 8.37
CA VAL A 13 -16.03 25.08 8.04
C VAL A 13 -14.74 25.80 7.57
N PRO A 14 -13.57 25.50 8.17
CA PRO A 14 -12.31 26.13 7.77
C PRO A 14 -11.80 25.60 6.42
N GLU A 15 -10.98 26.40 5.73
CA GLU A 15 -10.20 25.93 4.58
C GLU A 15 -9.18 24.88 5.01
N LEU A 16 -9.24 23.70 4.40
CA LEU A 16 -8.40 22.55 4.78
C LEU A 16 -7.08 22.48 4.01
N ALA A 17 -7.03 23.04 2.79
CA ALA A 17 -5.85 22.97 1.94
C ALA A 17 -4.54 23.43 2.62
N PRO A 18 -4.51 24.54 3.40
CA PRO A 18 -3.31 24.95 4.12
C PRO A 18 -2.84 23.94 5.19
N SER A 19 -3.72 23.08 5.67
CA SER A 19 -3.44 22.11 6.74
C SER A 19 -3.09 20.71 6.23
N LEU A 20 -3.16 20.46 4.91
CA LEU A 20 -2.88 19.15 4.30
C LEU A 20 -1.43 19.01 3.79
N GLY A 21 -0.66 20.10 3.78
CA GLY A 21 0.80 20.08 3.58
C GLY A 21 1.27 19.19 2.42
N ARG A 22 2.09 18.18 2.75
CA ARG A 22 2.72 17.24 1.80
C ARG A 22 1.75 16.27 1.14
N VAL A 23 0.54 16.12 1.66
CA VAL A 23 -0.50 15.28 1.02
C VAL A 23 -0.96 15.91 -0.29
N ILE A 24 -0.97 17.25 -0.39
CA ILE A 24 -1.31 17.96 -1.64
C ILE A 24 -0.05 18.13 -2.51
N VAL A 25 1.04 18.58 -1.91
CA VAL A 25 2.29 18.86 -2.63
C VAL A 25 3.37 17.88 -2.18
N PRO A 26 3.56 16.75 -2.88
CA PRO A 26 4.56 15.76 -2.48
C PRO A 26 5.95 16.38 -2.67
N ARG A 27 6.82 16.18 -1.69
CA ARG A 27 8.23 16.58 -1.77
C ARG A 27 9.08 15.34 -1.58
N ARG A 28 9.27 14.58 -2.67
CA ARG A 28 10.12 13.40 -2.68
C ARG A 28 11.51 13.77 -3.20
N LEU A 29 12.54 13.23 -2.55
CA LEU A 29 13.94 13.33 -3.01
C LEU A 29 14.35 12.12 -3.86
N PHE A 30 13.64 11.00 -3.73
CA PHE A 30 13.93 9.74 -4.40
C PHE A 30 12.64 9.12 -4.94
N ASP A 31 12.79 8.31 -6.00
CA ASP A 31 11.69 7.54 -6.54
C ASP A 31 11.23 6.45 -5.55
N PRO A 32 9.93 6.35 -5.26
CA PRO A 32 9.42 5.34 -4.34
C PRO A 32 9.50 3.94 -4.97
N TRP A 33 9.68 2.92 -4.14
CA TRP A 33 9.63 1.52 -4.59
C TRP A 33 8.27 1.16 -5.21
N VAL A 34 7.19 1.59 -4.56
CA VAL A 34 5.82 1.44 -5.04
C VAL A 34 5.22 2.84 -5.25
N PRO A 35 4.80 3.21 -6.47
CA PRO A 35 4.15 4.49 -6.70
C PRO A 35 2.75 4.49 -6.08
N LEU A 36 2.52 5.42 -5.15
CA LEU A 36 1.25 5.62 -4.45
C LEU A 36 0.64 7.01 -4.71
N ASP A 37 1.20 7.78 -5.64
CA ASP A 37 0.78 9.16 -5.89
C ASP A 37 -0.67 9.27 -6.37
N ASP A 38 -1.16 8.30 -7.16
CA ASP A 38 -2.56 8.24 -7.56
C ASP A 38 -3.50 8.09 -6.35
N ILE A 39 -3.13 7.24 -5.39
CA ILE A 39 -3.90 7.04 -4.15
C ILE A 39 -3.82 8.28 -3.25
N ARG A 40 -2.64 8.90 -3.17
CA ARG A 40 -2.44 10.15 -2.42
C ARG A 40 -3.35 11.24 -2.98
N GLU A 41 -3.36 11.41 -4.29
CA GLU A 41 -4.15 12.43 -4.98
C GLU A 41 -5.65 12.18 -4.83
N GLU A 42 -6.09 10.93 -4.94
CA GLU A 42 -7.48 10.55 -4.69
C GLU A 42 -7.90 10.85 -3.24
N LEU A 43 -7.06 10.52 -2.26
CA LEU A 43 -7.30 10.84 -0.85
C LEU A 43 -7.36 12.36 -0.60
N ALA A 44 -6.40 13.11 -1.14
CA ALA A 44 -6.33 14.56 -1.02
C ALA A 44 -7.59 15.21 -1.62
N THR A 45 -7.96 14.78 -2.83
CA THR A 45 -9.15 15.23 -3.55
C THR A 45 -10.39 14.95 -2.71
N ARG A 46 -10.53 13.73 -2.19
CA ARG A 46 -11.71 13.34 -1.41
C ARG A 46 -11.86 14.18 -0.15
N VAL A 47 -10.77 14.48 0.55
CA VAL A 47 -10.83 15.30 1.77
C VAL A 47 -11.14 16.76 1.46
N LEU A 48 -10.62 17.29 0.35
CA LEU A 48 -10.97 18.64 -0.12
C LEU A 48 -12.44 18.73 -0.55
N GLU A 49 -12.98 17.70 -1.20
CA GLU A 49 -14.42 17.60 -1.50
C GLU A 49 -15.26 17.62 -0.23
N LEU A 50 -14.93 16.81 0.78
CA LEU A 50 -15.65 16.81 2.06
C LEU A 50 -15.62 18.19 2.74
N GLY A 51 -14.49 18.88 2.70
CA GLY A 51 -14.37 20.25 3.20
C GLY A 51 -15.16 21.27 2.36
N GLY A 52 -15.21 21.10 1.05
CA GLY A 52 -16.00 21.93 0.12
C GLY A 52 -17.51 21.74 0.32
N ASP A 53 -17.97 20.50 0.40
CA ASP A 53 -19.36 20.14 0.66
C ASP A 53 -19.82 20.66 2.03
N GLY A 54 -18.95 20.55 3.04
CA GLY A 54 -19.18 21.14 4.36
C GLY A 54 -19.35 22.66 4.30
N ARG A 55 -18.47 23.37 3.60
CA ARG A 55 -18.57 24.84 3.40
C ARG A 55 -19.82 25.24 2.62
N ALA A 56 -20.15 24.53 1.56
CA ALA A 56 -21.35 24.80 0.76
C ALA A 56 -22.63 24.57 1.58
N THR A 57 -22.66 23.55 2.43
CA THR A 57 -23.78 23.29 3.33
C THR A 57 -23.87 24.35 4.43
N ALA A 58 -22.73 24.78 4.98
CA ALA A 58 -22.65 25.87 5.95
C ALA A 58 -23.13 27.23 5.39
N ALA A 59 -22.84 27.52 4.12
CA ALA A 59 -23.33 28.73 3.46
C ALA A 59 -24.87 28.73 3.36
N ARG A 60 -25.47 27.59 2.97
CA ARG A 60 -26.94 27.43 2.94
C ARG A 60 -27.56 27.49 4.33
N GLU A 61 -26.87 27.00 5.36
CA GLU A 61 -27.31 27.13 6.76
C GLU A 61 -27.45 28.61 7.15
N ALA A 62 -26.45 29.43 6.80
CA ALA A 62 -26.46 30.86 7.08
C ALA A 62 -27.59 31.63 6.35
N GLU A 63 -28.10 31.11 5.23
CA GLU A 63 -29.21 31.67 4.47
C GLU A 63 -30.60 31.27 5.01
N GLY A 64 -30.66 30.46 6.07
CA GLY A 64 -31.90 30.10 6.77
C GLY A 64 -32.28 28.63 6.71
N ASN A 65 -31.47 27.76 6.10
CA ASN A 65 -31.71 26.32 6.08
C ASN A 65 -31.22 25.66 7.37
N GLN A 66 -32.00 24.79 8.02
CA GLN A 66 -31.57 24.10 9.25
C GLN A 66 -30.88 22.77 8.95
N ASP A 67 -29.70 22.81 8.31
CA ASP A 67 -28.94 21.63 7.86
C ASP A 67 -27.65 21.36 8.67
N ARG A 68 -27.58 21.84 9.92
CA ARG A 68 -26.39 21.72 10.79
C ARG A 68 -25.87 20.28 10.93
N GLY A 69 -26.79 19.32 11.08
CA GLY A 69 -26.45 17.89 11.18
C GLY A 69 -25.71 17.37 9.96
N ARG A 70 -26.07 17.84 8.76
CA ARG A 70 -25.42 17.46 7.50
C ARG A 70 -23.98 18.00 7.41
N ILE A 71 -23.73 19.20 7.93
CA ILE A 71 -22.36 19.75 8.01
C ILE A 71 -21.49 18.83 8.87
N LEU A 72 -21.99 18.44 10.05
CA LEU A 72 -21.27 17.57 10.97
C LEU A 72 -21.10 16.14 10.44
N GLU A 73 -22.06 15.64 9.66
CA GLU A 73 -21.95 14.33 9.00
C GLU A 73 -20.84 14.32 7.93
N VAL A 74 -20.86 15.30 7.02
CA VAL A 74 -19.93 15.37 5.89
C VAL A 74 -18.50 15.69 6.34
N THR A 75 -18.35 16.55 7.35
CA THR A 75 -17.03 16.89 7.92
C THR A 75 -16.64 15.98 9.08
N GLY A 76 -17.46 14.99 9.41
CA GLY A 76 -17.32 14.17 10.61
C GLY A 76 -16.38 12.98 10.48
N ARG A 77 -16.16 12.30 11.62
CA ARG A 77 -15.30 11.11 11.74
C ARG A 77 -15.52 10.09 10.64
N ARG A 78 -16.79 9.71 10.38
CA ARG A 78 -17.13 8.61 9.46
C ARG A 78 -16.67 8.89 8.03
N ALA A 79 -16.88 10.11 7.53
CA ALA A 79 -16.52 10.48 6.17
C ALA A 79 -15.01 10.46 5.95
N TRP A 80 -14.25 11.00 6.90
CA TRP A 80 -12.78 11.03 6.86
C TRP A 80 -12.16 9.64 7.08
N ALA A 81 -12.69 8.86 8.03
CA ALA A 81 -12.25 7.49 8.25
C ALA A 81 -12.46 6.62 7.01
N ALA A 82 -13.62 6.73 6.35
CA ALA A 82 -13.90 5.98 5.14
C ALA A 82 -12.91 6.31 4.00
N ALA A 83 -12.56 7.59 3.81
CA ALA A 83 -11.56 8.00 2.84
C ALA A 83 -10.17 7.43 3.16
N TRP A 84 -9.75 7.52 4.42
CA TRP A 84 -8.47 6.97 4.90
C TRP A 84 -8.40 5.45 4.72
N GLU A 85 -9.40 4.71 5.19
CA GLU A 85 -9.42 3.25 5.08
C GLU A 85 -9.42 2.78 3.61
N HIS A 86 -10.11 3.50 2.73
CA HIS A 86 -10.09 3.22 1.31
C HIS A 86 -8.67 3.35 0.75
N ALA A 87 -7.97 4.44 1.09
CA ALA A 87 -6.58 4.67 0.68
C ALA A 87 -5.64 3.57 1.21
N VAL A 88 -5.74 3.21 2.50
CA VAL A 88 -4.93 2.14 3.12
C VAL A 88 -5.16 0.80 2.43
N ARG A 89 -6.41 0.43 2.15
CA ARG A 89 -6.73 -0.83 1.45
C ARG A 89 -6.13 -0.87 0.05
N ARG A 90 -6.22 0.23 -0.71
CA ARG A 90 -5.63 0.32 -2.04
C ARG A 90 -4.10 0.28 -2.00
N ALA A 91 -3.49 0.98 -1.05
CA ALA A 91 -2.04 0.97 -0.86
C ALA A 91 -1.54 -0.44 -0.51
N GLY A 92 -2.20 -1.11 0.46
CA GLY A 92 -1.85 -2.47 0.84
C GLY A 92 -2.00 -3.49 -0.29
N ALA A 93 -3.05 -3.38 -1.10
CA ALA A 93 -3.21 -4.22 -2.28
C ALA A 93 -2.05 -3.99 -3.28
N ARG A 94 -1.69 -2.73 -3.53
CA ARG A 94 -0.63 -2.39 -4.48
C ARG A 94 0.75 -2.83 -4.01
N VAL A 95 1.06 -2.69 -2.73
CA VAL A 95 2.30 -3.19 -2.13
C VAL A 95 2.38 -4.72 -2.24
N ALA A 96 1.28 -5.41 -1.93
CA ALA A 96 1.22 -6.87 -2.08
C ALA A 96 1.42 -7.31 -3.55
N ASP A 97 0.81 -6.61 -4.50
CA ASP A 97 0.97 -6.91 -5.93
C ASP A 97 2.41 -6.63 -6.41
N ALA A 98 3.05 -5.57 -5.90
CA ALA A 98 4.46 -5.27 -6.20
C ALA A 98 5.39 -6.38 -5.68
N LEU A 99 5.18 -6.87 -4.45
CA LEU A 99 5.92 -7.99 -3.88
C LEU A 99 5.71 -9.28 -4.66
N ASP A 100 4.47 -9.66 -4.98
CA ASP A 100 4.16 -10.84 -5.80
C ASP A 100 4.86 -10.76 -7.18
N ALA A 101 4.88 -9.56 -7.78
CA ALA A 101 5.57 -9.31 -9.05
C ALA A 101 7.09 -9.43 -8.93
N GLU A 102 7.69 -8.95 -7.83
CA GLU A 102 9.12 -9.05 -7.56
C GLU A 102 9.54 -10.51 -7.32
N ILE A 103 8.82 -11.24 -6.46
CA ILE A 103 9.00 -12.68 -6.22
C ILE A 103 8.90 -13.47 -7.53
N THR A 104 7.88 -13.17 -8.33
CA THR A 104 7.69 -13.83 -9.63
C THR A 104 8.82 -13.51 -10.61
N ARG A 105 9.31 -12.27 -10.64
CA ARG A 105 10.44 -11.84 -11.48
C ARG A 105 11.72 -12.58 -11.08
N THR A 106 12.04 -12.61 -9.80
CA THR A 106 13.21 -13.32 -9.26
C THR A 106 13.14 -14.82 -9.53
N ALA A 107 11.96 -15.43 -9.33
CA ALA A 107 11.73 -16.85 -9.63
C ALA A 107 11.95 -17.18 -11.11
N ARG A 108 11.57 -16.30 -12.04
CA ARG A 108 11.85 -16.48 -13.48
C ARG A 108 13.34 -16.41 -13.78
N GLN A 109 14.08 -15.48 -13.16
CA GLN A 109 15.52 -15.34 -13.35
C GLN A 109 16.27 -16.61 -12.94
N VAL A 110 15.88 -17.22 -11.81
CA VAL A 110 16.49 -18.48 -11.34
C VAL A 110 15.86 -19.74 -11.96
N ARG A 111 14.93 -19.59 -12.91
CA ARG A 111 14.20 -20.68 -13.58
C ARG A 111 13.49 -21.65 -12.61
N LEU A 112 12.90 -21.11 -11.54
CA LEU A 112 12.18 -21.90 -10.56
C LEU A 112 10.92 -22.52 -11.17
N ALA A 113 10.67 -23.80 -10.87
CA ALA A 113 9.46 -24.48 -11.31
C ALA A 113 8.18 -23.82 -10.74
N ARG A 114 7.12 -23.69 -11.56
CA ARG A 114 5.85 -23.03 -11.19
C ARG A 114 5.19 -23.59 -9.93
N ARG A 115 5.32 -24.89 -9.67
CA ARG A 115 4.79 -25.54 -8.45
C ARG A 115 5.49 -25.07 -7.18
N ARG A 116 6.80 -24.77 -7.26
CA ARG A 116 7.58 -24.23 -6.14
C ARG A 116 7.31 -22.74 -5.95
N LEU A 117 7.22 -21.98 -7.04
CA LEU A 117 6.85 -20.56 -7.00
C LEU A 117 5.56 -20.32 -6.20
N ARG A 118 4.52 -21.15 -6.40
CA ARG A 118 3.25 -21.01 -5.66
C ARG A 118 3.39 -21.03 -4.14
N ARG A 119 4.46 -21.61 -3.59
CA ARG A 119 4.73 -21.65 -2.15
C ARG A 119 5.41 -20.38 -1.62
N HIS A 120 5.95 -19.55 -2.51
CA HIS A 120 6.62 -18.30 -2.19
C HIS A 120 5.75 -17.06 -2.46
N LEU A 121 4.60 -17.21 -3.14
CA LEU A 121 3.68 -16.10 -3.33
C LEU A 121 2.96 -15.76 -2.03
N LEU A 122 2.59 -14.49 -1.89
CA LEU A 122 1.91 -13.99 -0.70
C LEU A 122 0.57 -14.69 -0.50
N THR A 123 0.38 -15.20 0.70
CA THR A 123 -0.89 -15.72 1.19
C THR A 123 -1.86 -14.59 1.49
N SER A 124 -3.17 -14.89 1.50
CA SER A 124 -4.20 -13.92 1.91
C SER A 124 -4.04 -13.42 3.35
N ALA A 125 -3.32 -14.15 4.21
CA ALA A 125 -3.01 -13.70 5.56
C ALA A 125 -1.89 -12.64 5.54
N GLU A 126 -0.83 -12.86 4.77
CA GLU A 126 0.27 -11.90 4.63
C GLU A 126 -0.19 -10.61 3.95
N LYS A 127 -1.03 -10.70 2.90
CA LYS A 127 -1.62 -9.50 2.26
C LYS A 127 -2.41 -8.66 3.26
N ARG A 128 -3.17 -9.30 4.16
CA ARG A 128 -3.91 -8.61 5.23
C ARG A 128 -2.96 -8.04 6.29
N ALA A 129 -1.88 -8.75 6.63
CA ALA A 129 -0.88 -8.26 7.58
C ALA A 129 -0.18 -7.01 7.06
N ILE A 130 0.21 -6.98 5.78
CA ILE A 130 0.78 -5.80 5.11
C ILE A 130 -0.19 -4.62 5.20
N ALA A 131 -1.46 -4.81 4.80
CA ALA A 131 -2.46 -3.74 4.88
C ALA A 131 -2.69 -3.24 6.31
N ALA A 132 -2.68 -4.13 7.31
CA ALA A 132 -2.84 -3.77 8.71
C ALA A 132 -1.65 -2.94 9.22
N ARG A 133 -0.42 -3.30 8.86
CA ARG A 133 0.78 -2.56 9.25
C ARG A 133 0.84 -1.18 8.61
N LEU A 134 0.55 -1.08 7.31
CA LEU A 134 0.39 0.20 6.61
C LEU A 134 -0.66 1.10 7.28
N GLY A 135 -1.76 0.51 7.75
CA GLY A 135 -2.82 1.24 8.47
C GLY A 135 -2.44 1.66 9.90
N ALA A 136 -1.48 1.00 10.53
CA ALA A 136 -1.09 1.26 11.92
C ALA A 136 -0.52 2.67 12.12
N GLY A 137 0.15 3.22 11.10
CA GLY A 137 0.61 4.62 11.08
C GLY A 137 -0.51 5.65 11.23
N GLY A 138 -1.77 5.26 10.99
CA GLY A 138 -2.96 6.11 11.14
C GLY A 138 -3.50 6.28 12.56
N ALA A 139 -2.91 5.65 13.58
CA ALA A 139 -3.46 5.67 14.95
C ALA A 139 -3.68 7.09 15.51
N THR A 140 -2.71 7.99 15.30
CA THR A 140 -2.83 9.39 15.78
C THR A 140 -3.88 10.20 14.99
N PHE A 141 -4.14 9.82 13.74
CA PHE A 141 -5.21 10.38 12.93
C PHE A 141 -6.58 9.91 13.41
N VAL A 142 -6.74 8.61 13.71
CA VAL A 142 -7.98 8.06 14.28
C VAL A 142 -8.31 8.74 15.62
N ALA A 143 -7.32 8.91 16.49
CA ALA A 143 -7.51 9.65 17.76
C ALA A 143 -7.94 11.11 17.54
N ALA A 144 -7.43 11.78 16.50
CA ALA A 144 -7.88 13.12 16.15
C ALA A 144 -9.32 13.13 15.60
N LEU A 145 -9.73 12.09 14.88
CA LEU A 145 -11.12 11.92 14.44
C LEU A 145 -12.07 11.69 15.61
N ASP A 146 -11.65 10.96 16.65
CA ASP A 146 -12.43 10.78 17.88
C ASP A 146 -12.61 12.13 18.61
N ALA A 147 -11.55 12.94 18.70
CA ALA A 147 -11.62 14.28 19.26
C ALA A 147 -12.54 15.21 18.45
N LEU A 148 -12.51 15.10 17.12
CA LEU A 148 -13.41 15.84 16.22
C LEU A 148 -14.87 15.43 16.42
N GLU A 149 -15.18 14.14 16.58
CA GLU A 149 -16.54 13.66 16.86
C GLU A 149 -17.05 14.20 18.20
N ALA A 150 -16.21 14.19 19.24
CA ALA A 150 -16.55 14.76 20.55
C ALA A 150 -16.77 16.29 20.49
N ALA A 151 -16.00 17.02 19.68
CA ALA A 151 -16.23 18.44 19.44
C ALA A 151 -17.50 18.69 18.60
N GLY A 152 -17.78 17.82 17.62
CA GLY A 152 -18.99 17.84 16.79
C GLY A 152 -20.26 17.68 17.62
N GLY A 153 -20.27 16.75 18.58
CA GLY A 153 -21.40 16.57 19.50
C GLY A 153 -21.67 17.81 20.36
N ARG A 154 -20.62 18.52 20.81
CA ARG A 154 -20.76 19.74 21.62
C ARG A 154 -21.22 20.94 20.80
N VAL A 155 -20.72 21.08 19.57
CA VAL A 155 -21.11 22.19 18.70
C VAL A 155 -22.50 21.98 18.09
N ALA A 156 -23.02 20.74 18.02
CA ALA A 156 -24.34 20.44 17.49
C ALA A 156 -25.45 21.28 18.15
N ASP A 157 -25.40 21.38 19.48
CA ASP A 157 -26.39 22.12 20.27
C ASP A 157 -25.90 23.49 20.73
N ALA A 158 -24.68 23.92 20.36
CA ALA A 158 -24.08 25.15 20.86
C ALA A 158 -24.83 26.42 20.41
N SER A 159 -25.17 27.27 21.38
CA SER A 159 -25.78 28.59 21.16
C SER A 159 -24.74 29.66 20.81
N VAL A 160 -25.21 30.84 20.41
CA VAL A 160 -24.40 32.05 20.18
C VAL A 160 -23.50 32.44 21.38
N LEU A 161 -23.84 32.02 22.60
CA LEU A 161 -23.03 32.28 23.81
C LEU A 161 -21.88 31.30 23.98
N GLU A 162 -21.94 30.13 23.34
CA GLU A 162 -20.98 29.03 23.46
C GLU A 162 -19.95 29.07 22.31
N LYS A 163 -19.36 30.25 22.08
CA LYS A 163 -18.40 30.49 20.96
C LYS A 163 -17.18 29.58 21.03
N ASP A 164 -16.75 29.19 22.23
CA ASP A 164 -15.60 28.32 22.42
C ASP A 164 -15.81 26.94 21.80
N ALA A 165 -17.04 26.41 21.83
CA ALA A 165 -17.38 25.13 21.19
C ALA A 165 -17.21 25.18 19.67
N HIS A 166 -17.52 26.33 19.05
CA HIS A 166 -17.31 26.54 17.62
C HIS A 166 -15.82 26.60 17.26
N VAL A 167 -15.03 27.34 18.05
CA VAL A 167 -13.57 27.45 17.85
C VAL A 167 -12.90 26.09 18.01
N GLU A 168 -13.28 25.34 19.04
CA GLU A 168 -12.72 24.03 19.32
C GLU A 168 -13.03 23.02 18.20
N TRP A 169 -14.25 23.00 17.67
CA TRP A 169 -14.59 22.16 16.53
C TRP A 169 -13.78 22.52 15.27
N GLN A 170 -13.58 23.82 14.99
CA GLN A 170 -12.75 24.25 13.86
C GLN A 170 -11.27 23.85 14.03
N GLU A 171 -10.72 23.98 15.24
CA GLU A 171 -9.36 23.54 15.53
C GLU A 171 -9.22 22.01 15.48
N ALA A 172 -10.24 21.27 15.90
CA ALA A 172 -10.28 19.82 15.73
C ALA A 172 -10.23 19.43 14.25
N LEU A 173 -10.99 20.10 13.38
CA LEU A 173 -10.93 19.89 11.92
C LEU A 173 -9.54 20.15 11.34
N ARG A 174 -8.90 21.27 11.70
CA ARG A 174 -7.51 21.57 11.26
C ARG A 174 -6.52 20.54 11.78
N THR A 175 -6.70 20.09 13.02
CA THR A 175 -5.86 19.06 13.63
C THR A 175 -5.99 17.74 12.90
N VAL A 176 -7.20 17.32 12.54
CA VAL A 176 -7.44 16.11 11.75
C VAL A 176 -6.73 16.20 10.39
N ALA A 177 -6.81 17.34 9.69
CA ALA A 177 -6.09 17.54 8.43
C ALA A 177 -4.55 17.38 8.58
N ARG A 178 -3.97 17.99 9.62
CA ARG A 178 -2.53 17.85 9.91
C ARG A 178 -2.13 16.41 10.28
N ARG A 179 -3.02 15.71 10.99
CA ARG A 179 -2.78 14.30 11.39
C ARG A 179 -2.94 13.35 10.22
N LEU A 180 -3.79 13.66 9.24
CA LEU A 180 -3.87 12.93 7.99
C LEU A 180 -2.55 12.99 7.22
N GLU A 181 -1.91 14.17 7.17
CA GLU A 181 -0.57 14.29 6.59
C GLU A 181 0.45 13.40 7.29
N ALA A 182 0.50 13.46 8.63
CA ALA A 182 1.40 12.60 9.39
C ALA A 182 1.12 11.10 9.15
N ALA A 183 -0.15 10.71 9.07
CA ALA A 183 -0.56 9.34 8.79
C ALA A 183 -0.14 8.87 7.38
N TRP A 184 -0.28 9.73 6.37
CA TRP A 184 0.18 9.43 5.01
C TRP A 184 1.70 9.22 4.96
N LEU A 185 2.47 10.10 5.60
CA LEU A 185 3.94 9.97 5.64
C LEU A 185 4.37 8.72 6.39
N ALA A 186 3.68 8.35 7.48
CA ALA A 186 3.94 7.11 8.20
C ALA A 186 3.62 5.87 7.35
N LEU A 187 2.55 5.92 6.55
CA LEU A 187 2.23 4.87 5.59
C LEU A 187 3.35 4.70 4.56
N GLU A 188 3.86 5.79 3.98
CA GLU A 188 4.97 5.72 3.02
C GLU A 188 6.24 5.15 3.65
N ALA A 189 6.57 5.52 4.88
CA ALA A 189 7.70 4.95 5.62
C ALA A 189 7.51 3.43 5.85
N GLU A 190 6.31 2.99 6.22
CA GLU A 190 6.02 1.57 6.42
C GLU A 190 6.11 0.75 5.12
N VAL A 191 5.85 1.36 3.94
CA VAL A 191 6.09 0.71 2.64
C VAL A 191 7.57 0.39 2.46
N ASP A 192 8.45 1.31 2.82
CA ASP A 192 9.90 1.10 2.76
C ASP A 192 10.35 0.04 3.79
N GLU A 193 9.74 0.02 4.97
CA GLU A 193 9.98 -1.03 5.97
C GLU A 193 9.46 -2.42 5.54
N GLU A 194 8.33 -2.50 4.83
CA GLU A 194 7.88 -3.74 4.19
C GLU A 194 8.92 -4.23 3.17
N ARG A 195 9.43 -3.34 2.32
CA ARG A 195 10.48 -3.70 1.37
C ARG A 195 11.70 -4.29 2.08
N ALA A 196 12.16 -3.64 3.14
CA ALA A 196 13.31 -4.10 3.92
C ALA A 196 13.07 -5.46 4.56
N ARG A 197 11.85 -5.72 5.07
CA ARG A 197 11.47 -7.02 5.65
C ARG A 197 11.48 -8.16 4.64
N TRP A 198 11.02 -7.91 3.41
CA TRP A 198 10.95 -8.95 2.37
C TRP A 198 12.25 -9.16 1.60
N THR A 199 13.19 -8.20 1.67
CA THR A 199 14.47 -8.28 0.93
C THR A 199 15.24 -9.58 1.21
N PRO A 200 15.44 -10.04 2.47
CA PRO A 200 16.17 -11.29 2.74
C PRO A 200 15.50 -12.54 2.14
N GLU A 201 14.16 -12.58 2.08
CA GLU A 201 13.44 -13.70 1.48
C GLU A 201 13.58 -13.73 -0.04
N ILE A 202 13.52 -12.54 -0.67
CA ILE A 202 13.75 -12.38 -2.10
C ILE A 202 15.19 -12.74 -2.46
N ASP A 203 16.17 -12.36 -1.63
CA ASP A 203 17.59 -12.69 -1.82
C ASP A 203 17.83 -14.20 -1.66
N ALA A 204 17.21 -14.85 -0.69
CA ALA A 204 17.27 -16.31 -0.54
C ALA A 204 16.69 -17.03 -1.76
N LEU A 205 15.62 -16.50 -2.34
CA LEU A 205 15.05 -17.00 -3.59
C LEU A 205 16.00 -16.77 -4.77
N ALA A 206 16.66 -15.62 -4.85
CA ALA A 206 17.64 -15.28 -5.89
C ALA A 206 18.91 -16.17 -5.82
N ALA A 207 19.30 -16.58 -4.62
CA ALA A 207 20.40 -17.51 -4.39
C ALA A 207 20.08 -18.95 -4.79
N TRP A 208 18.81 -19.28 -5.11
CA TRP A 208 18.42 -20.62 -5.52
C TRP A 208 19.21 -21.09 -6.74
N ARG A 209 19.64 -22.35 -6.68
CA ARG A 209 20.30 -23.04 -7.79
C ARG A 209 19.56 -24.35 -8.07
N PRO A 210 19.28 -24.68 -9.35
CA PRO A 210 18.75 -25.99 -9.68
C PRO A 210 19.77 -27.07 -9.33
N SER A 211 19.32 -28.15 -8.69
CA SER A 211 20.19 -29.32 -8.47
C SER A 211 20.50 -29.97 -9.82
N LEU A 212 21.78 -29.98 -10.20
CA LEU A 212 22.27 -30.63 -11.41
C LEU A 212 22.47 -32.14 -11.22
N TRP A 213 22.28 -32.66 -10.01
CA TRP A 213 22.45 -34.08 -9.67
C TRP A 213 21.71 -35.05 -10.62
N PRO A 214 20.44 -34.79 -11.02
CA PRO A 214 19.75 -35.69 -11.95
C PRO A 214 20.44 -35.77 -13.32
N ILE A 215 21.08 -34.68 -13.76
CA ILE A 215 21.84 -34.66 -15.02
C ILE A 215 23.06 -35.56 -14.87
N PHE A 216 23.81 -35.44 -13.77
CA PHE A 216 24.96 -36.31 -13.53
C PHE A 216 24.57 -37.78 -13.43
N VAL A 217 23.47 -38.10 -12.74
CA VAL A 217 22.98 -39.48 -12.58
C VAL A 217 22.57 -40.13 -13.90
N ILE A 218 22.02 -39.37 -14.84
CA ILE A 218 21.64 -39.89 -16.16
C ILE A 218 22.83 -39.90 -17.12
N TRP A 219 23.61 -38.82 -17.12
CA TRP A 219 24.70 -38.64 -18.08
C TRP A 219 25.87 -39.59 -17.80
N THR A 220 26.19 -39.87 -16.54
CA THR A 220 27.28 -40.79 -16.17
C THR A 220 27.09 -42.22 -16.74
N PRO A 221 25.96 -42.91 -16.50
CA PRO A 221 25.75 -44.25 -17.06
C PRO A 221 25.61 -44.21 -18.59
N PHE A 222 25.01 -43.15 -19.15
CA PHE A 222 24.90 -43.00 -20.60
C PHE A 222 26.27 -42.83 -21.26
N ALA A 223 27.14 -41.98 -20.71
CA ALA A 223 28.51 -41.81 -21.18
C ALA A 223 29.31 -43.11 -21.05
N MET A 224 29.14 -43.83 -19.93
CA MET A 224 29.78 -45.12 -19.70
C MET A 224 29.32 -46.18 -20.72
N LEU A 225 28.02 -46.21 -21.06
CA LEU A 225 27.47 -47.07 -22.09
C LEU A 225 28.03 -46.71 -23.48
N LEU A 226 28.11 -45.42 -23.82
CA LEU A 226 28.69 -44.98 -25.10
C LEU A 226 30.17 -45.33 -25.21
N ILE A 227 30.94 -45.18 -24.14
CA ILE A 227 32.35 -45.58 -24.08
C ILE A 227 32.47 -47.09 -24.28
N TRP A 228 31.68 -47.89 -23.55
CA TRP A 228 31.67 -49.35 -23.69
C TRP A 228 31.29 -49.78 -25.11
N LEU A 229 30.28 -49.16 -25.69
CA LEU A 229 29.82 -49.43 -27.04
C LEU A 229 30.88 -49.05 -28.08
N GLY A 230 31.54 -47.90 -27.91
CA GLY A 230 32.67 -47.47 -28.74
C GLY A 230 33.88 -48.39 -28.62
N LEU A 231 34.15 -48.96 -27.44
CA LEU A 231 35.25 -49.89 -27.23
C LEU A 231 34.96 -51.27 -27.86
N ILE A 232 33.70 -51.73 -27.80
CA ILE A 232 33.28 -52.95 -28.50
C ILE A 232 33.30 -52.73 -30.01
N LEU A 233 32.60 -51.71 -30.51
CA LEU A 233 32.53 -51.46 -31.95
C LEU A 233 33.90 -51.08 -32.53
N GLY A 234 34.74 -50.36 -31.79
CA GLY A 234 36.11 -50.03 -32.21
C GLY A 234 37.04 -51.24 -32.30
N GLY A 235 36.70 -52.37 -31.68
CA GLY A 235 37.36 -53.66 -31.90
C GLY A 235 36.89 -54.42 -33.14
N TYR A 236 35.74 -54.06 -33.72
CA TYR A 236 35.13 -54.76 -34.86
C TYR A 236 35.01 -53.93 -36.14
N LEU A 237 35.09 -52.59 -36.05
CA LEU A 237 35.07 -51.68 -37.20
C LEU A 237 36.51 -51.23 -37.52
N PRO A 238 36.96 -51.35 -38.78
CA PRO A 238 38.23 -50.80 -39.19
C PRO A 238 38.25 -49.29 -38.94
N ALA A 239 39.40 -48.76 -38.51
CA ALA A 239 39.57 -47.33 -38.31
C ALA A 239 39.14 -46.58 -39.58
N PRO A 240 38.39 -45.46 -39.45
CA PRO A 240 38.00 -44.67 -40.61
C PRO A 240 39.25 -44.31 -41.45
N ALA A 241 39.15 -44.42 -42.78
CA ALA A 241 40.31 -44.29 -43.67
C ALA A 241 41.14 -43.01 -43.47
N TRP A 242 40.50 -41.92 -43.04
CA TRP A 242 41.16 -40.65 -42.72
C TRP A 242 42.03 -40.72 -41.46
N LEU A 243 41.66 -41.52 -40.45
CA LEU A 243 42.41 -41.71 -39.21
C LEU A 243 43.52 -42.76 -39.39
N ALA A 244 43.26 -43.80 -40.19
CA ALA A 244 44.25 -44.81 -40.56
C ALA A 244 45.43 -44.20 -41.34
N ALA A 245 45.14 -43.36 -42.33
CA ALA A 245 46.15 -42.65 -43.12
C ALA A 245 47.03 -41.70 -42.30
N GLN A 246 46.54 -41.20 -41.16
CA GLN A 246 47.24 -40.24 -40.31
C GLN A 246 48.07 -40.91 -39.20
N LEU A 247 47.75 -42.16 -38.85
CA LEU A 247 48.43 -42.95 -37.81
C LEU A 247 49.40 -44.02 -38.35
N GLY A 248 49.49 -44.18 -39.68
CA GLY A 248 50.52 -45.01 -40.33
C GLY A 248 50.27 -46.53 -40.25
N PHE A 249 49.00 -46.94 -40.20
CA PHE A 249 48.59 -48.33 -40.47
C PHE A 249 48.25 -48.52 -41.94
#